data_AF-A0A5B7HR58-F1
#
_entry.id   AF-A0A5B7HR58-F1
#
_cell.length_a   1.000
_cell.length_b   1.000
_cell.length_c   1.000
_cell.angle_alpha   90.00
_cell.angle_beta   90.00
_cell.angle_gamma   90.00
#
_symmetry.space_group_name_H-M   'P 1'
#
loop_
_entity.id
_entity.type
_entity.pdbx_description
1 polymer ?
#
loop_
_entity_poly.entity_id
_entity_poly.type
_entity_poly.pdbx_seq_one_letter_code
_entity_poly.pdbx_strand_id
1 'polypeptide(L)'
;MSFINVSTPLTDIFNKVRRIAGKYFATLLLLSTGQTVADPKTVTDLFAEHFASVSWKDPAAAGARYRQSMEFLGVNFSSTAGESDNVPFSASELRTALSHCHDSSPGPGDIPYAFLRHMSDGVFTFFIKSL
;
A
#
# COMPACT_ATOMS: atom_id res chain seq x y z
N MET A 1 15.20 7.12 6.51
CA MET A 1 16.37 6.55 5.80
C MET A 1 17.35 6.00 6.83
N SER A 2 17.85 4.77 6.69
CA SER A 2 18.79 4.18 7.67
C SER A 2 20.24 4.49 7.29
N PHE A 3 20.97 5.15 8.19
CA PHE A 3 22.37 5.55 8.01
C PHE A 3 23.31 4.37 8.31
N ILE A 4 24.35 4.16 7.49
CA ILE A 4 25.43 3.20 7.76
C ILE A 4 26.59 3.98 8.37
N ASN A 5 27.14 3.50 9.49
CA ASN A 5 28.28 4.08 10.17
C ASN A 5 29.29 3.00 10.60
N VAL A 6 30.38 3.42 11.24
CA VAL A 6 31.48 2.54 11.69
C VAL A 6 31.06 1.47 12.71
N SER A 7 29.91 1.63 13.37
CA SER A 7 29.37 0.64 14.31
C SER A 7 28.34 -0.29 13.68
N THR A 8 28.07 -0.17 12.37
CA THR A 8 27.10 -1.03 11.70
C THR A 8 27.69 -2.44 11.51
N PRO A 9 27.04 -3.49 12.03
CA PRO A 9 27.50 -4.85 11.83
C PRO A 9 27.62 -5.20 10.35
N LEU A 10 28.67 -5.95 10.01
CA LEU A 10 28.93 -6.37 8.63
C LEU A 10 27.76 -7.17 8.04
N THR A 11 27.03 -7.93 8.88
CA THR A 11 25.80 -8.64 8.51
C THR A 11 24.71 -7.70 8.00
N ASP A 12 24.56 -6.54 8.60
CA ASP A 12 23.54 -5.56 8.22
C ASP A 12 23.90 -4.85 6.93
N ILE A 13 25.19 -4.59 6.72
CA ILE A 13 25.72 -4.07 5.45
C ILE A 13 25.42 -5.06 4.33
N PHE A 14 25.74 -6.34 4.51
CA PHE A 14 25.45 -7.39 3.51
C PHE A 14 23.95 -7.59 3.28
N ASN A 15 23.12 -7.51 4.33
CA ASN A 15 21.66 -7.55 4.19
C ASN A 15 21.14 -6.38 3.34
N LYS A 16 21.65 -5.17 3.55
CA LYS A 16 21.30 -3.99 2.74
C LYS A 16 21.74 -4.16 1.28
N VAL A 17 22.96 -4.62 1.03
CA VAL A 17 23.46 -4.89 -0.34
C VAL A 17 22.59 -5.93 -1.04
N ARG A 18 22.23 -7.02 -0.36
CA ARG A 18 21.31 -8.03 -0.90
C ARG A 18 19.92 -7.44 -1.22
N ARG A 19 19.40 -6.55 -0.38
CA ARG A 19 18.10 -5.88 -0.62
C ARG A 19 18.15 -5.00 -1.87
N ILE A 20 19.20 -4.19 -2.01
CA ILE A 20 19.39 -3.33 -3.20
C ILE A 20 19.52 -4.17 -4.47
N ALA A 21 20.24 -5.30 -4.39
CA ALA A 21 20.41 -6.20 -5.52
C ALA A 21 19.16 -7.07 -5.83
N GLY A 22 18.06 -6.94 -5.06
CA GLY A 22 16.86 -7.79 -5.20
C GLY A 22 17.10 -9.26 -4.81
N LYS A 23 18.21 -9.56 -4.14
CA LYS A 23 18.61 -10.92 -3.70
C LYS A 23 18.30 -11.20 -2.23
N TYR A 24 17.63 -10.27 -1.56
CA TYR A 24 17.18 -10.45 -0.20
C TYR A 24 15.81 -11.12 -0.22
N PHE A 25 15.78 -12.40 0.10
CA PHE A 25 14.55 -13.16 0.27
C PHE A 25 14.38 -13.43 1.77
N ALA A 26 13.28 -12.95 2.34
CA ALA A 26 12.85 -13.46 3.63
C ALA A 26 12.27 -14.86 3.35
N THR A 27 12.97 -15.91 3.77
CA THR A 27 12.45 -17.27 3.67
C THR A 27 11.26 -17.38 4.61
N LEU A 28 10.05 -17.44 4.06
CA LEU A 28 8.85 -17.75 4.82
C LEU A 28 8.88 -19.25 5.15
N LEU A 29 8.99 -19.57 6.42
CA LEU A 29 8.91 -20.93 6.93
C LEU A 29 7.50 -21.16 7.47
N LEU A 30 6.77 -22.07 6.85
CA LEU A 30 5.44 -22.47 7.28
C LEU A 30 5.54 -23.84 7.96
N LEU A 31 4.99 -23.98 9.17
CA LEU A 31 4.72 -25.31 9.74
C LEU A 31 3.35 -25.77 9.26
N SER A 32 3.32 -26.77 8.38
CA SER A 32 2.09 -27.47 7.99
C SER A 32 2.22 -28.92 8.40
N THR A 33 1.21 -29.44 9.13
CA THR A 33 1.11 -30.85 9.54
C THR A 33 2.38 -31.44 10.20
N GLY A 34 3.13 -30.60 10.92
CA GLY A 34 4.37 -31.00 11.60
C GLY A 34 5.63 -31.00 10.73
N GLN A 35 5.51 -30.68 9.44
CA GLN A 35 6.64 -30.46 8.54
C GLN A 35 6.88 -28.98 8.29
N THR A 36 8.15 -28.64 8.11
CA THR A 36 8.59 -27.28 7.78
C THR A 36 8.68 -27.12 6.27
N VAL A 37 7.87 -26.23 5.72
CA VAL A 37 7.83 -25.91 4.29
C VAL A 37 8.48 -24.53 4.07
N ALA A 38 9.49 -24.48 3.20
CA ALA A 38 10.24 -23.25 2.90
C ALA A 38 10.24 -22.89 1.39
N ASP A 39 9.69 -23.76 0.54
CA ASP A 39 9.56 -23.49 -0.90
C ASP A 39 8.50 -22.38 -1.11
N PRO A 40 8.83 -21.24 -1.72
CA PRO A 40 7.93 -20.09 -1.82
C PRO A 40 6.61 -20.40 -2.52
N LYS A 41 6.64 -21.24 -3.57
CA LYS A 41 5.43 -21.60 -4.30
C LYS A 41 4.51 -22.43 -3.42
N THR A 42 5.06 -23.47 -2.79
CA THR A 42 4.32 -24.36 -1.90
C THR A 42 3.76 -23.60 -0.68
N VAL A 43 4.53 -22.68 -0.10
CA VAL A 43 4.05 -21.80 0.98
C VAL A 43 2.87 -20.95 0.51
N THR A 44 2.96 -20.37 -0.70
CA THR A 44 1.89 -19.55 -1.27
C THR A 44 0.63 -20.38 -1.55
N ASP A 45 0.77 -21.57 -2.12
CA ASP A 45 -0.34 -22.47 -2.42
C ASP A 45 -1.05 -22.92 -1.13
N LEU A 46 -0.29 -23.24 -0.07
CA LEU A 46 -0.85 -23.58 1.25
C LEU A 46 -1.62 -22.41 1.88
N PHE A 47 -1.11 -21.18 1.76
CA PHE A 47 -1.85 -20.00 2.20
C PHE A 47 -3.14 -19.83 1.39
N ALA A 48 -3.07 -19.95 0.06
CA ALA A 48 -4.23 -19.81 -0.81
C ALA A 48 -5.30 -20.86 -0.48
N GLU A 49 -4.92 -22.12 -0.30
CA GLU A 49 -5.82 -23.20 0.09
C GLU A 49 -6.45 -22.95 1.46
N HIS A 50 -5.63 -22.56 2.46
CA HIS A 50 -6.11 -22.24 3.79
C HIS A 50 -7.13 -21.10 3.75
N PHE A 51 -6.81 -19.98 3.10
CA PHE A 51 -7.72 -18.86 2.96
C PHE A 51 -8.98 -19.21 2.19
N ALA A 52 -8.89 -20.01 1.13
CA ALA A 52 -10.05 -20.49 0.39
C ALA A 52 -10.98 -21.34 1.29
N SER A 53 -10.40 -22.23 2.10
CA SER A 53 -11.16 -23.09 3.01
C SER A 53 -11.93 -22.30 4.09
N VAL A 54 -11.33 -21.26 4.66
CA VAL A 54 -11.97 -20.43 5.70
C VAL A 54 -12.86 -19.34 5.10
N SER A 55 -12.60 -18.91 3.88
CA SER A 55 -13.43 -17.94 3.14
C SER A 55 -14.69 -18.58 2.56
N TRP A 56 -14.83 -19.91 2.62
CA TRP A 56 -16.04 -20.57 2.21
C TRP A 56 -17.22 -20.09 3.05
N LYS A 57 -18.24 -19.54 2.38
CA LYS A 57 -19.48 -19.08 3.00
C LYS A 57 -20.35 -20.29 3.34
N ASP A 58 -19.99 -21.03 4.38
CA ASP A 58 -20.86 -22.09 4.91
C ASP A 58 -22.17 -21.45 5.44
N PRO A 59 -23.34 -21.78 4.86
CA PRO A 59 -24.63 -21.29 5.35
C PRO A 59 -24.96 -21.76 6.78
N ALA A 60 -24.31 -22.84 7.25
CA ALA A 60 -24.48 -23.38 8.60
C ALA A 60 -23.50 -22.78 9.63
N ALA A 61 -22.51 -21.98 9.21
CA ALA A 61 -21.54 -21.39 10.11
C ALA A 61 -22.18 -20.44 11.13
N ALA A 62 -21.61 -20.40 12.34
CA ALA A 62 -21.97 -19.41 13.34
C ALA A 62 -21.79 -18.00 12.77
N GLY A 63 -22.86 -17.20 12.76
CA GLY A 63 -22.86 -15.86 12.17
C GLY A 63 -23.29 -15.78 10.70
N ALA A 64 -23.55 -16.91 10.02
CA ALA A 64 -24.02 -16.90 8.63
C ALA A 64 -25.34 -16.14 8.44
N ARG A 65 -26.28 -16.30 9.37
CA ARG A 65 -27.55 -15.55 9.38
C ARG A 65 -27.33 -14.05 9.54
N TYR A 66 -26.47 -13.65 10.47
CA TYR A 66 -26.14 -12.24 10.70
C TYR A 66 -25.49 -11.61 9.47
N ARG A 67 -24.51 -12.29 8.87
CA ARG A 67 -23.88 -11.88 7.61
C ARG A 67 -24.92 -11.74 6.49
N GLN A 68 -25.82 -12.70 6.31
CA GLN A 68 -26.85 -12.63 5.27
C GLN A 68 -27.82 -11.46 5.50
N SER A 69 -28.20 -11.19 6.75
CA SER A 69 -29.01 -10.02 7.10
C SER A 69 -28.28 -8.70 6.82
N MET A 70 -26.96 -8.63 7.07
CA MET A 70 -26.15 -7.46 6.73
C MET A 70 -25.93 -7.29 5.22
N GLU A 71 -25.71 -8.38 4.49
CA GLU A 71 -25.57 -8.35 3.02
C GLU A 71 -26.89 -7.96 2.33
N PHE A 72 -28.04 -8.24 2.97
CA PHE A 72 -29.36 -7.82 2.49
C PHE A 72 -29.65 -6.33 2.75
N LEU A 73 -29.04 -5.74 3.78
CA LEU A 73 -29.05 -4.30 4.01
C LEU A 73 -28.18 -3.64 2.94
N GLY A 74 -28.75 -3.42 1.75
CA GLY A 74 -28.07 -2.77 0.63
C GLY A 74 -27.40 -1.47 1.09
N VAL A 75 -26.16 -1.25 0.65
CA VAL A 75 -25.41 -0.03 0.99
C VAL A 75 -26.10 1.14 0.32
N ASN A 76 -26.52 2.13 1.11
CA ASN A 76 -27.05 3.36 0.55
C ASN A 76 -25.88 4.24 0.08
N PHE A 77 -25.72 4.37 -1.23
CA PHE A 77 -24.74 5.27 -1.85
C PHE A 77 -25.30 6.69 -2.07
N SER A 78 -26.53 6.98 -1.68
CA SER A 78 -27.04 8.35 -1.70
C SER A 78 -26.43 9.14 -0.54
N SER A 79 -25.39 9.91 -0.85
CA SER A 79 -24.91 10.97 0.03
C SER A 79 -25.64 12.27 -0.33
N THR A 80 -26.22 12.94 0.67
CA THR A 80 -26.94 14.22 0.48
C THR A 80 -26.09 15.41 0.95
N ALA A 81 -24.85 15.18 1.39
CA ALA A 81 -24.01 16.18 2.01
C ALA A 81 -22.65 16.23 1.33
N GLY A 82 -22.10 17.45 1.23
CA GLY A 82 -20.75 17.74 0.77
C GLY A 82 -19.71 17.17 1.72
N GLU A 83 -19.55 15.86 1.68
CA GLU A 83 -18.42 15.16 2.29
C GLU A 83 -17.12 15.85 1.83
N SER A 84 -16.15 15.97 2.73
CA SER A 84 -14.86 16.60 2.42
C SER A 84 -14.15 15.94 1.25
N ASP A 85 -14.44 14.66 0.98
CA ASP A 85 -13.84 13.90 -0.11
C ASP A 85 -14.54 14.16 -1.46
N ASN A 86 -15.73 14.78 -1.46
CA ASN A 86 -16.51 15.10 -2.65
C ASN A 86 -16.35 16.56 -3.09
N VAL A 87 -15.45 17.33 -2.47
CA VAL A 87 -15.12 18.69 -2.91
C VAL A 87 -13.97 18.67 -3.94
N PRO A 88 -13.92 19.65 -4.87
CA PRO A 88 -12.80 19.75 -5.79
C PRO A 88 -11.47 19.91 -5.05
N PHE A 89 -10.47 19.16 -5.50
CA PHE A 89 -9.11 19.25 -4.97
C PHE A 89 -8.58 20.69 -5.07
N SER A 90 -7.98 21.17 -3.98
CA SER A 90 -7.57 22.56 -3.81
C SER A 90 -6.06 22.74 -3.93
N ALA A 91 -5.64 23.97 -4.26
CA ALA A 91 -4.22 24.32 -4.29
C ALA A 91 -3.54 24.13 -2.91
N SER A 92 -4.27 24.36 -1.81
CA SER A 92 -3.78 24.13 -0.44
C SER A 92 -3.52 22.66 -0.13
N GLU A 93 -4.39 21.76 -0.60
CA GLU A 93 -4.19 20.33 -0.45
C GLU A 93 -2.98 19.86 -1.24
N LEU A 94 -2.79 20.36 -2.47
CA LEU A 94 -1.58 20.06 -3.26
C LEU A 94 -0.31 20.57 -2.57
N ARG A 95 -0.32 21.79 -2.02
CA ARG A 95 0.83 22.33 -1.25
C ARG A 95 1.15 21.48 -0.02
N THR A 96 0.11 21.03 0.68
CA THR A 96 0.25 20.18 1.87
C THR A 96 0.77 18.79 1.50
N ALA A 97 0.23 18.17 0.44
CA ALA A 97 0.74 16.89 -0.06
C ALA A 97 2.21 17.00 -0.48
N LEU A 98 2.57 18.07 -1.20
CA LEU A 98 3.94 18.30 -1.62
C LEU A 98 4.87 18.54 -0.42
N SER A 99 4.45 19.20 0.67
CA SER A 99 5.33 19.41 1.83
C SER A 99 5.72 18.12 2.56
N HIS A 100 4.91 17.06 2.40
CA HIS A 100 5.21 15.72 2.93
C HIS A 100 6.01 14.84 1.97
N CYS A 101 6.15 15.23 0.70
CA CYS A 101 6.96 14.51 -0.27
C CYS A 101 8.46 14.84 -0.11
N HIS A 102 9.31 13.88 -0.45
CA HIS A 102 10.76 14.08 -0.57
C HIS A 102 11.16 14.18 -2.04
N ASP A 103 12.32 14.78 -2.30
CA ASP A 103 12.99 14.78 -3.60
C ASP A 103 13.00 13.37 -4.21
N SER A 104 12.38 13.28 -5.38
CA SER A 104 12.29 12.08 -6.19
C SER A 104 12.87 12.34 -7.57
N SER A 105 13.30 11.27 -8.23
CA SER A 105 13.71 11.31 -9.63
C SER A 105 12.53 11.71 -10.52
N PRO A 106 12.76 12.49 -11.60
CA PRO A 106 11.70 12.85 -12.54
C PRO A 106 10.99 11.61 -13.11
N GLY A 107 9.67 11.70 -13.25
CA GLY A 107 8.89 10.69 -13.96
C GLY A 107 9.06 10.78 -15.49
N PRO A 108 8.27 10.02 -16.27
CA PRO A 108 8.35 10.01 -17.74
C PRO A 108 8.15 11.39 -18.43
N GLY A 109 7.51 12.34 -17.74
CA GLY A 109 7.36 13.72 -18.22
C GLY A 109 8.56 14.63 -17.95
N ASP A 110 9.64 14.10 -17.35
CA ASP A 110 10.88 14.80 -17.00
C ASP A 110 10.67 16.10 -16.20
N ILE A 111 9.72 16.07 -15.25
CA ILE A 111 9.46 17.16 -14.31
C ILE A 111 10.11 16.78 -12.96
N PRO A 112 11.19 17.45 -12.54
CA PRO A 112 11.77 17.24 -11.22
C PRO A 112 10.86 17.75 -10.12
N TYR A 113 10.84 17.08 -8.98
CA TYR A 113 10.07 17.52 -7.80
C TYR A 113 10.43 18.94 -7.32
N ALA A 114 11.66 19.39 -7.56
CA ALA A 114 12.08 20.77 -7.29
C ALA A 114 11.24 21.82 -8.05
N PHE A 115 10.76 21.52 -9.25
CA PHE A 115 9.86 22.40 -10.01
C PHE A 115 8.50 22.51 -9.32
N LEU A 116 7.95 21.39 -8.85
CA LEU A 116 6.64 21.37 -8.16
C LEU A 116 6.68 22.14 -6.84
N ARG A 117 7.78 22.07 -6.09
CA ARG A 117 7.95 22.83 -4.84
C ARG A 117 8.05 24.34 -5.01
N HIS A 118 8.67 24.80 -6.10
CA HIS A 118 8.94 26.23 -6.32
C HIS A 118 8.00 26.85 -7.37
N MET A 119 6.94 26.14 -7.74
CA MET A 119 5.95 26.62 -8.69
C MET A 119 5.14 27.80 -8.11
N SER A 120 4.85 28.79 -8.96
CA SER A 120 4.03 29.95 -8.59
C SER A 120 2.55 29.59 -8.47
N ASP A 121 1.80 30.38 -7.69
CA ASP A 121 0.36 30.15 -7.44
C ASP A 121 -0.49 30.13 -8.72
N GLY A 122 -0.10 30.90 -9.74
CA GLY A 122 -0.79 30.93 -11.02
C GLY A 122 -0.69 29.61 -11.78
N VAL A 123 0.49 29.00 -11.77
CA VAL A 123 0.72 27.69 -12.42
C VAL A 123 0.06 26.57 -11.61
N PHE A 124 0.10 26.65 -10.27
CA PHE A 124 -0.64 25.75 -9.38
C PHE A 124 -2.14 25.72 -9.71
N THR A 125 -2.76 26.90 -9.85
CA THR A 125 -4.19 27.01 -10.13
C THR A 125 -4.55 26.43 -11.50
N PHE A 126 -3.68 26.60 -12.49
CA PHE A 126 -3.86 26.01 -13.82
C PHE A 126 -3.81 24.47 -13.78
N PHE A 127 -2.84 23.89 -13.05
CA PHE A 127 -2.73 22.44 -12.88
C PHE A 127 -3.97 21.85 -12.20
N ILE A 128 -4.43 22.45 -11.10
CA ILE A 128 -5.61 21.98 -10.36
C ILE A 128 -6.87 21.99 -11.22
N LYS A 129 -7.05 23.01 -12.08
CA LYS A 129 -8.20 23.09 -12.99
C LYS A 129 -8.17 22.08 -14.14
N SER A 130 -7.03 21.44 -14.37
CA SER A 130 -6.84 20.46 -15.44
C SER A 130 -6.98 19.01 -14.96
N LEU A 131 -7.17 18.81 -13.65
CA LEU A 131 -7.48 17.54 -12.98
C LEU A 131 -9.01 17.36 -12.91
#